data_AF-A0A4V1UNL2-F1
#
_entry.id   AF-A0A4V1UNL2-F1
#
_cell.length_a   1.000
_cell.length_b   1.000
_cell.length_c   1.000
_cell.angle_alpha   90.00
_cell.angle_beta   90.00
_cell.angle_gamma   90.00
#
_symmetry.space_group_name_H-M   'P 1'
#
loop_
_entity.id
_entity.type
_entity.pdbx_description
1 polymer ?
#
loop_
_entity_poly.entity_id
_entity_poly.type
_entity_poly.pdbx_seq_one_letter_code
_entity_poly.pdbx_strand_id
1 'polypeptide(L)'
;MRTDFDFSYTTNAATMKENETVKTKPAPNRARKSLKKFLYYFRNGFADAKYDAWEREYKWNAHLAFKEELNKKDFKRLLDAKEYRAVADIAVRIESKTNLLFSFEKMALRDAVKSDEGARL
;
A
#
# COMPACT_ATOMS: atom_id res chain seq x y z
N MET A 1 -7.78 -29.10 25.99
CA MET A 1 -8.43 -27.78 26.07
C MET A 1 -8.42 -27.19 24.67
N ARG A 2 -9.55 -27.32 23.95
CA ARG A 2 -9.78 -26.71 22.65
C ARG A 2 -10.35 -25.31 22.89
N THR A 3 -9.81 -24.29 22.24
CA THR A 3 -10.46 -22.99 22.10
C THR A 3 -10.86 -22.87 20.65
N ASP A 4 -12.10 -23.24 20.39
CA ASP A 4 -12.77 -23.11 19.10
C ASP A 4 -13.00 -21.62 18.84
N PHE A 5 -12.27 -21.05 17.87
CA PHE A 5 -12.52 -19.70 17.36
C PHE A 5 -13.65 -19.81 16.33
N ASP A 6 -14.89 -19.71 16.81
CA ASP A 6 -16.10 -19.81 15.99
C ASP A 6 -16.26 -18.55 15.13
N PHE A 7 -15.92 -18.65 13.84
CA PHE A 7 -16.24 -17.64 12.83
C PHE A 7 -17.62 -17.96 12.23
N SER A 8 -18.67 -17.83 13.04
CA SER A 8 -20.04 -17.97 12.58
C SER A 8 -20.48 -16.68 11.88
N TYR A 9 -20.47 -16.69 10.54
CA TYR A 9 -21.29 -15.77 9.77
C TYR A 9 -22.75 -16.06 10.08
N THR A 10 -23.33 -15.34 11.04
CA THR A 10 -24.77 -15.32 11.22
C THR A 10 -25.37 -14.59 10.01
N THR A 11 -25.87 -15.36 9.05
CA THR A 11 -26.70 -14.88 7.94
C THR A 11 -28.03 -14.37 8.50
N ASN A 12 -28.05 -13.10 8.89
CA ASN A 12 -29.31 -12.38 9.14
C ASN A 12 -30.00 -12.11 7.79
N ALA A 13 -30.87 -13.04 7.38
CA ALA A 13 -31.71 -12.97 6.19
C ALA A 13 -32.81 -11.89 6.23
N ALA A 14 -32.82 -10.99 7.23
CA ALA A 14 -33.93 -10.07 7.49
C ALA A 14 -33.59 -8.56 7.32
N THR A 15 -32.38 -8.20 6.88
CA THR A 15 -32.01 -6.80 6.59
C THR A 15 -31.38 -6.65 5.21
N MET A 16 -32.02 -7.21 4.19
CA MET A 16 -31.86 -6.75 2.80
C MET A 16 -32.93 -5.69 2.54
N LYS A 17 -32.85 -4.55 3.25
CA LYS A 17 -33.60 -3.38 2.79
C LYS A 17 -32.95 -2.93 1.49
N GLU A 18 -33.78 -2.89 0.48
CA GLU A 18 -33.53 -2.41 -0.88
C GLU A 18 -32.41 -1.38 -0.88
N ASN A 19 -31.26 -1.75 -1.46
CA ASN A 19 -30.30 -0.77 -1.94
C ASN A 19 -31.04 0.01 -3.02
N GLU A 20 -31.66 1.12 -2.60
CA GLU A 20 -32.16 2.18 -3.46
C GLU A 20 -31.12 2.36 -4.56
N THR A 21 -31.50 2.01 -5.79
CA THR A 21 -30.63 2.18 -6.95
C THR A 21 -30.42 3.67 -7.10
N VAL A 22 -29.38 4.20 -6.46
CA VAL A 22 -28.92 5.57 -6.65
C VAL A 22 -28.73 5.69 -8.15
N LYS A 23 -29.59 6.44 -8.82
CA LYS A 23 -29.47 6.74 -10.25
C LYS A 23 -28.21 7.58 -10.42
N THR A 24 -27.08 6.91 -10.46
CA THR A 24 -25.78 7.53 -10.67
C THR A 24 -25.77 8.03 -12.09
N LYS A 25 -25.42 9.31 -12.25
CA LYS A 25 -25.21 9.89 -13.59
C LYS A 25 -24.23 8.98 -14.35
N PRO A 26 -24.48 8.72 -15.64
CA PRO A 26 -23.60 7.87 -16.43
C PRO A 26 -22.16 8.37 -16.31
N ALA A 27 -21.25 7.48 -15.91
CA ALA A 27 -19.84 7.81 -15.77
C ALA A 27 -19.33 8.50 -17.06
N PRO A 28 -18.50 9.54 -16.94
CA PRO A 28 -17.99 10.26 -18.10
C PRO A 28 -17.28 9.29 -19.04
N ASN A 29 -17.30 9.57 -20.35
CA ASN A 29 -16.79 8.67 -21.40
C ASN A 29 -15.35 8.17 -21.10
N ARG A 30 -14.48 9.03 -20.56
CA ARG A 30 -13.11 8.65 -20.14
C ARG A 30 -13.09 7.57 -19.06
N ALA A 31 -13.95 7.67 -18.05
CA ALA A 31 -14.03 6.67 -16.98
C ALA A 31 -14.47 5.30 -17.51
N ARG A 32 -15.42 5.26 -18.46
CA ARG A 32 -15.83 4.01 -19.13
C ARG A 32 -14.70 3.38 -19.93
N LYS A 33 -13.91 4.18 -20.64
CA LYS A 33 -12.72 3.69 -21.38
C LYS A 33 -11.66 3.12 -20.43
N SER A 34 -11.37 3.82 -19.33
CA SER A 34 -10.43 3.33 -18.31
C SER A 34 -10.92 2.04 -17.66
N LEU A 35 -12.21 1.97 -17.33
CA LEU A 35 -12.82 0.74 -16.79
C LEU A 35 -12.70 -0.42 -17.77
N LYS A 36 -12.99 -0.21 -19.06
CA LYS A 36 -12.83 -1.24 -20.09
C LYS A 36 -11.39 -1.74 -20.19
N LYS A 37 -10.41 -0.84 -20.13
CA LYS A 37 -8.98 -1.20 -20.14
C LYS A 37 -8.58 -1.94 -18.87
N PHE A 38 -9.05 -1.49 -17.70
CA PHE A 38 -8.81 -2.16 -16.41
C PHE A 38 -9.33 -3.60 -16.43
N LEU A 39 -10.59 -3.79 -16.81
CA LEU A 39 -11.23 -5.12 -16.87
C LEU A 39 -10.64 -6.02 -17.96
N TYR A 40 -9.98 -5.46 -18.98
CA TYR A 40 -9.22 -6.24 -19.95
C TYR A 40 -8.00 -6.92 -19.31
N TYR A 41 -7.30 -6.24 -18.39
CA TYR A 41 -6.14 -6.81 -17.69
C TYR A 41 -6.49 -7.61 -16.43
N PHE A 42 -7.59 -7.23 -15.76
CA PHE A 42 -8.07 -7.79 -14.50
C PHE A 42 -9.56 -8.15 -14.63
N ARG A 43 -9.85 -9.37 -15.07
CA ARG A 43 -11.21 -9.79 -15.47
C ARG A 43 -12.19 -9.76 -14.30
N ASN A 44 -11.70 -10.08 -13.10
CA ASN A 44 -12.49 -10.05 -11.86
C ASN A 44 -12.32 -8.70 -11.11
N GLY A 45 -11.81 -7.69 -11.79
CA GLY A 45 -11.54 -6.37 -11.21
C GLY A 45 -10.59 -6.45 -10.01
N PHE A 46 -10.98 -5.83 -8.90
CA PHE A 46 -10.16 -5.80 -7.69
C PHE A 46 -10.08 -7.15 -6.94
N ALA A 47 -11.00 -8.07 -7.22
CA ALA A 47 -10.97 -9.43 -6.67
C ALA A 47 -10.09 -10.38 -7.50
N ASP A 48 -9.51 -9.89 -8.60
CA ASP A 48 -8.61 -10.68 -9.43
C ASP A 48 -7.30 -10.95 -8.68
N ALA A 49 -6.95 -12.23 -8.49
CA ALA A 49 -5.70 -12.62 -7.84
C ALA A 49 -4.47 -12.02 -8.55
N LYS A 50 -4.55 -11.81 -9.87
CA LYS A 50 -3.50 -11.12 -10.62
C LYS A 50 -3.39 -9.65 -10.22
N TYR A 51 -4.52 -8.96 -10.00
CA TYR A 51 -4.50 -7.58 -9.53
C TYR A 51 -3.83 -7.48 -8.17
N ASP A 52 -4.15 -8.39 -7.26
CA ASP A 52 -3.55 -8.40 -5.93
C ASP A 52 -2.03 -8.64 -6.00
N ALA A 53 -1.61 -9.70 -6.70
CA ALA A 53 -0.19 -10.03 -6.85
C ALA A 53 0.61 -8.91 -7.56
N TRP A 54 0.04 -8.25 -8.57
CA TRP A 54 0.78 -7.27 -9.38
C TRP A 54 0.73 -5.86 -8.81
N GLU A 55 -0.40 -5.45 -8.25
CA GLU A 55 -0.63 -4.05 -7.87
C GLU A 55 -0.67 -3.82 -6.37
N ARG A 56 -0.87 -4.85 -5.54
CA ARG A 56 -1.13 -4.71 -4.10
C ARG A 56 -0.05 -5.32 -3.23
N GLU A 57 0.37 -6.55 -3.51
CA GLU A 57 1.24 -7.33 -2.64
C GLU A 57 2.56 -6.61 -2.37
N TYR A 58 3.21 -6.06 -3.39
CA TYR A 58 4.48 -5.33 -3.21
C TYR A 58 4.34 -4.07 -2.33
N LYS A 59 3.20 -3.36 -2.42
CA LYS A 59 2.91 -2.18 -1.59
C LYS A 59 2.72 -2.59 -0.13
N TRP A 60 2.04 -3.71 0.09
CA TRP A 60 1.83 -4.26 1.43
C TRP A 60 3.13 -4.75 2.04
N ASN A 61 3.95 -5.48 1.29
CA ASN A 61 5.25 -5.96 1.75
C ASN A 61 6.20 -4.80 2.09
N ALA A 62 6.20 -3.72 1.29
CA ALA A 62 6.94 -2.50 1.61
C ALA A 62 6.45 -1.87 2.93
N HIS A 63 5.13 -1.76 3.11
CA HIS A 63 4.54 -1.27 4.36
C HIS A 63 4.97 -2.11 5.58
N LEU A 64 4.96 -3.45 5.45
CA LEU A 64 5.41 -4.34 6.51
C LEU A 64 6.89 -4.13 6.83
N ALA A 65 7.75 -4.00 5.83
CA ALA A 65 9.18 -3.73 6.04
C ALA A 65 9.41 -2.40 6.78
N PHE A 66 8.68 -1.33 6.43
CA PHE A 66 8.73 -0.08 7.19
C PHE A 66 8.20 -0.24 8.61
N LYS A 67 7.11 -0.99 8.81
CA LYS A 67 6.60 -1.28 10.15
C LYS A 67 7.55 -2.10 11.01
N GLU A 68 8.36 -2.95 10.41
CA GLU A 68 9.32 -3.79 11.13
C GLU A 68 10.59 -3.00 11.45
N GLU A 69 11.16 -2.33 10.47
CA GLU A 69 12.50 -1.74 10.58
C GLU A 69 12.51 -0.25 10.94
N LEU A 70 11.42 0.48 10.67
CA LEU A 70 11.29 1.93 10.90
C LEU A 70 9.89 2.31 11.39
N ASN A 71 9.41 1.60 12.41
CA ASN A 71 8.11 1.91 13.00
C ASN A 71 8.08 3.33 13.59
N LYS A 72 6.88 3.83 13.89
CA LYS A 72 6.67 5.17 14.42
C LYS A 72 7.51 5.49 15.67
N LYS A 73 7.68 4.52 16.58
CA LYS A 73 8.42 4.71 17.83
C LYS A 73 9.91 4.84 17.54
N ASP A 74 10.48 3.95 16.73
CA ASP A 74 11.90 3.96 16.38
C ASP A 74 12.26 5.16 15.49
N PHE A 75 11.39 5.49 14.54
CA PHE A 75 11.54 6.69 13.74
C PHE A 75 11.58 7.94 14.61
N LYS A 76 10.62 8.09 15.56
CA LYS A 76 10.63 9.22 16.49
C LYS A 76 11.90 9.25 17.34
N ARG A 77 12.32 8.11 17.89
CA ARG A 77 13.54 7.98 18.70
C ARG A 77 14.78 8.44 17.93
N LEU A 78 14.93 8.01 16.68
CA LEU A 78 16.05 8.41 15.82
C LEU A 78 16.00 9.91 15.50
N LEU A 79 14.82 10.46 15.21
CA LEU A 79 14.65 11.90 14.99
C LEU A 79 15.00 12.73 16.22
N ASP A 80 14.54 12.33 17.41
CA ASP A 80 14.83 13.02 18.67
C ASP A 80 16.35 12.99 18.96
N ALA A 81 17.02 11.89 18.61
CA ALA A 81 18.47 11.72 18.73
C ALA A 81 19.27 12.40 17.60
N LYS A 82 18.61 13.00 16.60
CA LYS A 82 19.22 13.59 15.40
C LYS A 82 20.02 12.58 14.56
N GLU A 83 19.65 11.30 14.62
CA GLU A 83 20.24 10.19 13.88
C GLU A 83 19.66 10.11 12.44
N TYR A 84 19.73 11.22 11.72
CA TYR A 84 19.13 11.38 10.39
C TYR A 84 19.73 10.41 9.37
N ARG A 85 21.05 10.17 9.45
CA ARG A 85 21.74 9.24 8.57
C ARG A 85 21.21 7.81 8.73
N ALA A 86 20.96 7.37 9.97
CA ALA A 86 20.39 6.06 10.24
C ALA A 86 18.98 5.91 9.67
N VAL A 87 18.14 6.95 9.79
CA VAL A 87 16.81 6.99 9.15
C VAL A 87 16.92 6.83 7.64
N ALA A 88 17.79 7.62 7.00
CA ALA A 88 18.00 7.58 5.56
C ALA A 88 18.50 6.20 5.09
N ASP A 89 19.45 5.59 5.81
CA ASP A 89 19.98 4.27 5.48
C ASP A 89 18.94 3.16 5.57
N ILE A 90 18.09 3.20 6.61
CA ILE A 90 16.99 2.24 6.75
C ILE A 90 16.00 2.41 5.59
N ALA A 91 15.61 3.65 5.28
CA ALA A 91 14.69 3.93 4.17
C ALA A 91 15.25 3.47 2.82
N VAL A 92 16.49 3.84 2.48
CA VAL A 92 17.15 3.43 1.22
C VAL A 92 17.30 1.91 1.13
N ARG A 93 17.60 1.23 2.24
CA ARG A 93 17.70 -0.22 2.29
C ARG A 93 16.35 -0.90 2.05
N ILE A 94 15.28 -0.45 2.69
CA ILE A 94 13.92 -0.97 2.46
C ILE A 94 13.51 -0.72 0.99
N GLU A 95 13.72 0.50 0.49
CA GLU A 95 13.42 0.83 -0.91
C GLU A 95 14.24 -0.02 -1.88
N SER A 96 15.51 -0.33 -1.59
CA SER A 96 16.32 -1.20 -2.46
C SER A 96 15.75 -2.60 -2.64
N LYS A 97 15.07 -3.13 -1.62
CA LYS A 97 14.49 -4.48 -1.61
C LYS A 97 13.04 -4.51 -2.08
N THR A 98 12.43 -3.34 -2.30
CA THR A 98 11.03 -3.21 -2.69
C THR A 98 10.90 -2.51 -4.04
N ASN A 99 9.71 -2.63 -4.64
CA ASN A 99 9.37 -2.03 -5.93
C ASN A 99 8.40 -0.85 -5.75
N LEU A 100 8.49 -0.14 -4.61
CA LEU A 100 7.57 0.97 -4.31
C LEU A 100 7.84 2.17 -5.19
N LEU A 101 9.10 2.61 -5.24
CA LEU A 101 9.55 3.69 -6.11
C LEU A 101 9.96 3.18 -7.49
N PHE A 102 9.65 3.97 -8.52
CA PHE A 102 10.19 3.73 -9.86
C PHE A 102 11.72 3.82 -9.85
N SER A 103 12.38 3.16 -10.80
CA SER A 103 13.85 3.09 -10.84
C SER A 103 14.53 4.47 -10.82
N PHE A 104 13.96 5.46 -11.51
CA PHE A 104 14.48 6.83 -11.51
C PHE A 104 14.25 7.56 -10.17
N GLU A 105 13.11 7.33 -9.53
CA GLU A 105 12.80 7.90 -8.21
C GLU A 105 13.74 7.32 -7.15
N LYS A 106 14.05 6.02 -7.24
CA LYS A 106 15.00 5.35 -6.34
C LYS A 106 16.40 5.95 -6.45
N MET A 107 16.84 6.29 -7.67
CA MET A 107 18.11 6.99 -7.89
C MET A 107 18.10 8.39 -7.28
N ALA A 108 17.04 9.16 -7.50
CA ALA A 108 16.89 10.50 -6.95
C ALA A 108 16.88 10.50 -5.42
N LEU A 109 16.14 9.57 -4.80
CA LEU A 109 16.10 9.41 -3.35
C LEU A 109 17.50 9.11 -2.80
N ARG A 110 18.19 8.10 -3.37
CA ARG A 110 19.53 7.72 -2.92
C ARG A 110 20.51 8.88 -3.03
N ASP A 111 20.47 9.65 -4.12
CA ASP A 111 21.36 10.78 -4.31
C ASP A 111 21.06 11.91 -3.33
N ALA A 112 19.78 12.18 -3.06
CA ALA A 112 19.35 13.23 -2.14
C ALA A 112 19.83 12.99 -0.70
N VAL A 113 19.86 11.74 -0.23
CA VAL A 113 20.17 11.41 1.18
C VAL A 113 21.60 10.89 1.39
N LYS A 114 22.47 10.98 0.37
CA LYS A 114 23.84 10.43 0.44
C LYS A 114 24.75 11.16 1.43
N SER A 115 24.51 12.45 1.65
CA SER A 115 25.26 13.28 2.59
C SER A 115 24.51 13.44 3.90
N ASP A 116 25.23 13.75 4.98
CA ASP A 116 24.59 14.01 6.28
C ASP A 116 23.65 15.22 6.24
N GLU A 117 24.00 16.24 5.46
CA GLU A 117 23.12 17.38 5.20
C GLU A 117 21.85 16.95 4.48
N GLY A 118 22.00 16.14 3.42
CA GLY A 118 20.88 15.65 2.62
C GLY A 118 19.96 14.72 3.41
N ALA A 119 20.50 13.90 4.30
CA ALA A 119 19.73 13.04 5.19
C ALA A 119 18.91 13.84 6.24
N ARG A 120 19.32 15.06 6.56
CA ARG A 120 18.69 15.93 7.57
C ARG A 120 17.58 16.83 7.01
N LEU A 121 17.60 17.14 5.71
CA LEU A 121 16.66 18.04 5.03
C LEU A 121 15.21 17.56 5.15
#